data_AF-A0AA90U396-F1
#
_entry.id   AF-A0AA90U396-F1
#
_cell.length_a   1.000
_cell.length_b   1.000
_cell.length_c   1.000
_cell.angle_alpha   90.00
_cell.angle_beta   90.00
_cell.angle_gamma   90.00
#
_symmetry.space_group_name_H-M   'P 1'
#
loop_
_entity.id
_entity.type
_entity.pdbx_description
1 polymer ?
#
loop_
_entity_poly.entity_id
_entity_poly.type
_entity_poly.pdbx_seq_one_letter_code
_entity_poly.pdbx_strand_id
1 'polypeptide(L)' 'MQEVIIIGTGLYTSILDFAMIGKKVVNSPSPISIVKSALKPADWVDRIYADTSKAETLLLWSPKFQVRDGIRDFPIG' A
#
# COMPACT_ATOMS: atom_id res chain seq x y z
N MET A 1 23.29 -6.47 19.99
CA MET A 1 22.89 -5.82 18.72
C MET A 1 21.37 -5.87 18.63
N GLN A 2 20.71 -4.75 18.30
CA GLN A 2 19.29 -4.78 17.95
C GLN A 2 19.15 -5.22 16.49
N GLU A 3 18.30 -6.20 16.24
CA GLU A 3 17.95 -6.66 14.90
C GLU A 3 16.82 -5.77 14.35
N VAL A 4 16.99 -5.21 13.15
CA VAL A 4 15.93 -4.49 12.44
C VAL A 4 15.20 -5.46 11.53
N ILE A 5 13.89 -5.59 11.71
CA ILE A 5 13.01 -6.43 10.89
C ILE A 5 12.03 -5.51 10.15
N ILE A 6 12.02 -5.60 8.83
CA ILE A 6 11.11 -4.83 7.97
C ILE A 6 9.76 -5.55 7.95
N ILE A 7 8.68 -4.80 8.21
CA ILE A 7 7.30 -5.30 8.11
C ILE A 7 6.63 -4.61 6.93
N GLY A 8 6.04 -5.42 6.05
CA GLY A 8 5.29 -4.96 4.89
C GLY A 8 4.71 -6.14 4.13
N THR A 9 4.01 -5.87 3.03
CA THR A 9 3.33 -6.92 2.26
C THR A 9 4.23 -7.60 1.22
N GLY A 10 5.38 -7.01 0.90
CA GLY A 10 6.21 -7.41 -0.25
C GLY A 10 5.58 -7.14 -1.62
N LEU A 11 4.37 -6.57 -1.65
CA LEU A 11 3.65 -6.26 -2.87
C LEU A 11 3.72 -4.78 -3.17
N TYR A 12 4.02 -4.46 -4.42
CA TYR A 12 3.89 -3.11 -4.95
C TYR A 12 2.46 -2.85 -5.43
N THR A 13 1.94 -1.65 -5.15
CA THR A 13 0.67 -1.16 -5.72
C THR A 13 0.88 0.29 -6.11
N SER A 14 0.61 0.64 -7.36
CA SER A 14 0.71 2.03 -7.80
C SER A 14 -0.39 2.90 -7.18
N ILE A 15 -0.18 4.21 -7.11
CA ILE A 15 -1.19 5.16 -6.62
C ILE A 15 -2.47 5.07 -7.46
N LEU A 16 -2.34 4.89 -8.78
CA LEU A 16 -3.49 4.77 -9.68
C LEU A 16 -4.27 3.48 -9.41
N ASP A 17 -3.58 2.34 -9.26
CA ASP A 17 -4.23 1.07 -8.95
C ASP A 17 -4.91 1.12 -7.58
N PHE A 18 -4.25 1.71 -6.57
CA PHE A 18 -4.84 1.93 -5.26
C PHE A 18 -6.13 2.75 -5.34
N ALA A 19 -6.12 3.85 -6.09
CA ALA A 19 -7.30 4.69 -6.28
C ALA A 19 -8.44 3.96 -7.01
N MET A 20 -8.12 3.15 -8.03
CA MET A 20 -9.10 2.34 -8.76
C MET A 20 -9.70 1.23 -7.88
N ILE A 21 -8.88 0.54 -7.09
CA ILE A 21 -9.34 -0.44 -6.10
C ILE A 21 -10.28 0.24 -5.11
N GLY A 22 -9.88 1.40 -4.58
CA GLY A 22 -10.70 2.17 -3.65
C GLY A 22 -12.06 2.52 -4.23
N LYS A 23 -12.10 3.14 -5.41
CA LYS A 23 -13.34 3.49 -6.13
C LYS A 23 -14.27 2.28 -6.28
N LYS A 24 -13.72 1.11 -6.62
CA LYS A 24 -14.49 -0.14 -6.77
C LYS A 24 -15.01 -0.66 -5.44
N VAL A 25 -14.18 -0.67 -4.40
CA VAL A 25 -14.54 -1.18 -3.06
C VAL A 25 -15.64 -0.32 -2.42
N VAL A 26 -15.53 1.01 -2.50
CA VAL A 26 -16.52 1.94 -1.93
C VAL A 26 -17.66 2.30 -2.89
N ASN A 27 -17.71 1.70 -4.08
CA ASN A 27 -18.69 1.99 -5.13
C ASN A 27 -18.86 3.49 -5.44
N SER A 28 -17.76 4.25 -5.48
CA SER A 28 -17.79 5.70 -5.65
C SER A 28 -17.90 6.09 -7.13
N PRO A 29 -18.82 7.00 -7.52
CA PRO A 29 -18.92 7.49 -8.90
C PRO A 29 -17.83 8.53 -9.24
N SER A 30 -17.11 9.07 -8.26
CA SER A 30 -16.16 10.18 -8.43
C SER A 30 -15.01 9.88 -9.40
N PRO A 31 -14.66 10.79 -10.32
CA PRO A 31 -13.56 10.57 -11.25
C PRO A 31 -12.21 10.56 -10.53
N ILE A 32 -11.24 9.81 -11.07
CA ILE A 32 -9.84 9.87 -10.64
C ILE A 32 -9.14 10.89 -11.54
N SER A 33 -8.55 11.93 -10.95
CA SER A 33 -7.85 12.99 -11.68
C SER A 33 -6.39 13.06 -11.26
N ILE A 34 -5.49 13.02 -12.25
CA ILE A 34 -4.05 13.21 -12.03
C ILE A 34 -3.76 14.70 -12.15
N VAL A 35 -3.39 15.33 -11.04
CA VAL A 35 -3.14 16.77 -10.97
C VAL A 35 -1.64 17.02 -10.86
N LYS A 36 -1.04 17.59 -11.91
CA LYS A 36 0.42 17.85 -11.94
C LYS A 36 0.89 18.78 -10.81
N SER A 37 0.06 19.72 -10.37
CA SER A 37 0.38 20.62 -9.25
C SER A 37 0.37 19.92 -7.88
N ALA A 38 -0.16 18.70 -7.77
CA ALA A 38 -0.15 17.91 -6.55
C ALA A 38 1.07 16.96 -6.45
N LEU A 39 1.95 16.96 -7.46
CA LEU A 39 3.18 16.17 -7.43
C LEU A 39 4.13 16.69 -6.35
N LYS A 40 4.70 15.78 -5.56
CA LYS A 40 5.76 16.14 -4.61
C LYS A 40 6.98 16.65 -5.38
N PRO A 41 7.64 17.75 -4.94
CA PRO A 41 8.79 18.34 -5.64
C PRO A 41 9.97 17.38 -5.86
N ALA A 42 10.10 16.36 -4.99
CA ALA A 42 11.07 15.30 -5.14
C ALA A 42 10.46 13.99 -4.63
N ASP A 43 9.94 13.18 -5.55
CA ASP A 43 9.75 11.76 -5.31
C ASP A 43 10.89 11.03 -6.02
N TRP A 44 11.84 10.53 -5.25
CA TRP A 44 13.12 9.97 -5.71
C TRP A 44 13.06 8.45 -5.79
N VAL A 45 11.90 7.86 -5.46
CA VAL A 45 11.66 6.43 -5.42
C VAL A 45 10.42 6.11 -6.24
N ASP A 46 10.61 5.45 -7.39
CA ASP A 46 9.51 5.08 -8.27
C ASP A 46 8.64 3.94 -7.70
N ARG A 47 9.24 3.05 -6.90
CA ARG A 47 8.59 1.87 -6.34
C ARG A 47 9.17 1.50 -4.99
N ILE A 48 8.28 1.15 -4.04
CA ILE A 48 8.65 0.63 -2.72
C ILE A 48 7.91 -0.69 -2.51
N TYR A 49 8.63 -1.70 -2.03
CA TYR A 49 8.09 -2.96 -1.52
C TYR A 49 9.03 -3.48 -0.43
N ALA A 50 8.47 -4.20 0.54
CA ALA A 50 9.24 -4.75 1.66
C ALA A 50 9.86 -6.11 1.30
N ASP A 51 11.13 -6.33 1.67
CA ASP A 51 11.64 -7.70 1.77
C ASP A 51 11.13 -8.32 3.08
N THR A 52 10.21 -9.28 2.96
CA THR A 52 9.54 -9.92 4.09
C THR A 52 10.28 -11.13 4.64
N SER A 53 11.39 -11.54 4.01
CA SER A 53 12.09 -12.79 4.31
C SER A 53 12.43 -12.92 5.80
N LYS A 54 12.97 -11.85 6.40
CA LYS A 54 13.32 -11.85 7.84
C LYS A 54 12.10 -11.97 8.75
N ALA A 55 11.00 -11.29 8.42
CA ALA A 55 9.78 -11.34 9.22
C ALA A 55 9.15 -12.74 9.17
N GLU A 56 9.17 -13.37 8.00
CA GLU A 56 8.69 -14.74 7.80
C GLU A 56 9.52 -15.76 8.57
N THR A 57 10.85 -15.66 8.53
CA THR A 57 11.72 -16.64 9.18
C THR A 57 11.86 -16.44 10.68
N LEU A 58 12.00 -15.21 11.14
CA LEU A 58 12.34 -14.92 12.54
C LEU A 58 11.10 -14.72 13.42
N LEU A 59 10.02 -14.19 12.84
CA LEU A 59 8.78 -13.89 13.57
C LEU A 59 7.63 -14.82 13.19
N LEU A 60 7.81 -15.70 12.20
CA LEU A 60 6.73 -16.49 11.59
C LEU A 60 5.57 -15.59 11.12
N TRP A 61 5.90 -14.35 10.74
CA TRP A 61 4.95 -13.33 10.36
C TRP A 61 4.84 -13.27 8.84
N SER A 62 3.61 -13.26 8.33
CA SER A 62 3.32 -13.02 6.92
C SER A 62 2.08 -12.13 6.77
N PRO A 63 2.03 -11.30 5.71
CA PRO A 63 0.87 -10.47 5.43
C PRO A 63 -0.34 -11.35 5.08
N LYS A 64 -1.45 -11.19 5.80
CA LYS A 64 -2.69 -11.97 5.59
C LYS A 64 -3.73 -11.26 4.76
N PHE A 65 -3.62 -9.94 4.63
CA PHE A 65 -4.62 -9.08 4.01
C PHE A 65 -4.03 -8.35 2.81
N GLN A 66 -4.87 -8.14 1.80
CA GLN A 66 -4.51 -7.34 0.63
C GLN A 66 -5.04 -5.90 0.80
N VAL A 67 -4.56 -5.00 -0.06
CA VAL A 67 -4.98 -3.59 -0.11
C VAL A 67 -6.51 -3.43 -0.11
N ARG A 68 -7.23 -4.26 -0.89
CA ARG A 68 -8.69 -4.22 -0.97
C ARG A 68 -9.38 -4.49 0.38
N ASP A 69 -8.80 -5.38 1.19
CA ASP A 69 -9.37 -5.77 2.48
C ASP A 69 -9.19 -4.62 3.46
N GLY A 70 -7.99 -4.02 3.46
CA GLY A 70 -7.71 -2.81 4.24
C GLY A 70 -8.62 -1.63 3.88
N ILE A 71 -8.95 -1.42 2.61
CA ILE A 71 -9.87 -0.35 2.20
C ILE A 71 -11.31 -0.65 2.64
N ARG A 72 -11.77 -1.90 2.49
CA ARG A 72 -13.11 -2.31 2.90
C ARG A 72 -13.33 -2.12 4.40
N ASP A 73 -12.31 -2.48 5.18
CA ASP A 73 -12.38 -2.50 6.64
C ASP A 73 -11.94 -1.15 7.26
N PHE A 74 -11.55 -0.18 6.42
CA PHE A 74 -11.18 1.16 6.87
C PHE A 74 -12.44 1.89 7.39
N PRO A 75 -12.48 2.29 8.67
CA PRO A 75 -13.64 3.00 9.22
C PRO A 75 -13.78 4.34 8.50
N ILE A 76 -14.86 4.47 7.72
CA ILE A 76 -15.29 5.75 7.18
C ILE A 76 -15.99 6.46 8.34
N GLY A 77 -15.31 7.43 8.95
CA GLY A 77 -15.89 8.30 9.98
C GLY A 77 -16.99 9.19 9.44
#